data_AF-A0A832TJN8-F1
#
_entry.id   AF-A0A832TJN8-F1
#
_cell.length_a   1.000
_cell.length_b   1.000
_cell.length_c   1.000
_cell.angle_alpha   90.00
_cell.angle_beta   90.00
_cell.angle_gamma   90.00
#
_symmetry.space_group_name_H-M   'P 1'
#
loop_
_entity.id
_entity.type
_entity.pdbx_description
1 polymer ?
#
loop_
_entity_poly.entity_id
_entity_poly.type
_entity_poly.pdbx_seq_one_letter_code
_entity_poly.pdbx_strand_id
1 'polypeptide(L)'
;MNNRLYKYYPEDFGELTVDVLHMDMVFDVYDDRTNVKSVLRVRTKDSPIEKLELNCKDLEIRAVSCFQSEVSYRYRTDDAILE
;
A
#
# COMPACT_ATOMS: atom_id res chain seq x y z
N MET A 1 1.54 -22.33 18.88
CA MET A 1 1.07 -20.96 18.57
C MET A 1 1.87 -20.00 19.43
N ASN A 2 2.65 -19.11 18.83
CA ASN A 2 3.36 -18.07 19.59
C ASN A 2 2.33 -17.06 20.11
N ASN A 3 2.14 -17.01 21.43
CA ASN A 3 1.30 -16.00 22.10
C ASN A 3 1.99 -14.64 22.04
N ARG A 4 1.95 -14.01 20.86
CA ARG A 4 2.39 -12.63 20.69
C ARG A 4 1.32 -11.70 21.28
N LEU A 5 1.72 -10.85 22.25
CA LEU A 5 0.83 -9.86 22.88
C LEU A 5 0.46 -8.71 21.94
N TYR A 6 1.37 -8.36 21.03
CA TYR A 6 1.22 -7.29 20.03
C TYR A 6 1.38 -7.82 18.60
N LYS A 7 0.81 -7.10 17.63
CA LYS A 7 0.89 -7.45 16.19
C LYS A 7 2.32 -7.33 15.65
N TYR A 8 3.09 -6.35 16.12
CA TYR A 8 4.44 -6.05 15.65
C TYR A 8 5.45 -5.98 16.81
N TYR A 9 6.66 -6.46 16.54
CA TYR A 9 7.85 -6.37 17.39
C TYR A 9 9.01 -5.80 16.57
N PRO A 10 10.07 -5.27 17.20
CA PRO A 10 11.21 -4.67 16.49
C PRO A 10 11.81 -5.55 15.40
N GLU A 11 11.88 -6.86 15.62
CA GLU A 11 12.40 -7.84 14.64
C GLU A 11 11.51 -8.02 13.40
N ASP A 12 10.26 -7.60 13.44
CA ASP A 12 9.36 -7.65 12.28
C ASP A 12 9.63 -6.51 11.28
N PHE A 13 10.40 -5.50 11.68
CA PHE A 13 10.72 -4.34 10.85
C PHE A 13 12.07 -4.53 10.15
N GLY A 14 12.01 -5.05 8.92
CA GLY A 14 13.15 -5.11 8.01
C GLY A 14 13.35 -3.83 7.20
N GLU A 15 14.40 -3.82 6.38
CA GLU A 15 14.59 -2.74 5.40
C GLU A 15 13.51 -2.78 4.33
N LEU A 16 13.01 -1.61 3.94
CA LEU A 16 12.10 -1.48 2.81
C LEU A 16 12.83 -1.85 1.51
N THR A 17 12.14 -2.61 0.65
CA THR A 17 12.65 -3.01 -0.68
C THR A 17 12.50 -1.93 -1.74
N VAL A 18 11.78 -0.85 -1.41
CA VAL A 18 11.54 0.31 -2.29
C VAL A 18 11.80 1.61 -1.57
N ASP A 19 12.21 2.62 -2.33
CA ASP A 19 12.22 4.01 -1.91
C ASP A 19 11.01 4.74 -2.51
N VAL A 20 10.28 5.48 -1.68
CA VAL A 20 9.21 6.37 -2.15
C VAL A 20 9.85 7.66 -2.65
N LEU A 21 9.69 7.96 -3.94
CA LEU A 21 10.27 9.16 -4.55
C LEU A 21 9.31 10.36 -4.51
N HIS A 22 8.04 10.12 -4.81
CA HIS A 22 7.01 11.15 -4.89
C HIS A 22 5.61 10.56 -4.74
N MET A 23 4.66 11.38 -4.32
CA MET A 23 3.25 11.04 -4.27
C MET A 23 2.42 12.24 -4.70
N ASP A 24 1.61 12.05 -5.72
CA ASP A 24 0.59 13.02 -6.15
C ASP A 24 -0.77 12.58 -5.65
N MET A 25 -1.51 13.49 -5.01
CA MET A 25 -2.84 13.22 -4.49
C MET A 25 -3.84 14.27 -4.99
N VAL A 26 -4.99 13.79 -5.44
CA VAL A 26 -6.14 14.61 -5.79
C VAL A 26 -7.32 14.18 -4.94
N PHE A 27 -7.96 15.14 -4.29
CA PHE A 27 -9.10 14.93 -3.41
C PHE A 27 -10.33 15.62 -3.99
N ASP A 28 -11.32 14.83 -4.39
CA ASP A 28 -12.63 15.34 -4.76
C ASP A 28 -13.55 15.18 -3.55
N VAL A 29 -13.89 16.31 -2.92
CA VAL A 29 -14.66 16.35 -1.67
C VAL A 29 -16.13 16.62 -1.98
N TYR A 30 -17.01 15.77 -1.46
CA TYR A 30 -18.46 15.89 -1.51
C TYR A 30 -19.04 15.92 -0.09
N ASP A 31 -20.33 16.20 0.04
CA ASP A 31 -21.00 16.29 1.34
C ASP A 31 -20.97 14.98 2.14
N ASP A 32 -20.95 13.82 1.46
CA ASP A 32 -21.06 12.49 2.06
C ASP A 32 -19.80 11.62 1.92
N ARG A 33 -18.82 12.05 1.13
CA ARG A 33 -17.60 11.27 0.83
C ARG A 33 -16.47 12.14 0.30
N THR A 34 -15.27 11.59 0.35
CA THR A 34 -14.11 12.12 -0.37
C THR A 34 -13.55 11.03 -1.27
N ASN A 35 -13.48 11.30 -2.57
CA ASN A 35 -12.78 10.43 -3.50
C ASN A 35 -11.32 10.85 -3.56
N VAL A 36 -10.41 9.88 -3.46
CA VAL A 36 -8.97 10.13 -3.49
C VAL A 36 -8.36 9.40 -4.67
N LYS A 37 -7.68 10.15 -5.53
CA LYS A 37 -6.75 9.58 -6.52
C LYS A 37 -5.33 9.79 -6.01
N SER A 38 -4.59 8.70 -5.87
CA SER A 38 -3.18 8.70 -5.47
C SER A 38 -2.32 8.12 -6.58
N VAL A 39 -1.24 8.81 -6.94
CA VAL A 39 -0.20 8.29 -7.83
C VAL A 39 1.11 8.26 -7.04
N LEU A 40 1.57 7.05 -6.71
CA LEU A 40 2.79 6.83 -5.96
C LEU A 40 3.94 6.48 -6.93
N ARG A 41 5.02 7.25 -6.90
CA ARG A 41 6.24 6.94 -7.65
C ARG A 41 7.26 6.31 -6.70
N VAL A 42 7.56 5.03 -6.94
CA VAL A 42 8.56 4.27 -6.17
C VAL A 42 9.76 3.90 -7.03
N ARG A 43 10.89 3.64 -6.36
CA ARG A 43 12.10 3.05 -6.95
C ARG A 43 12.38 1.74 -6.24
N THR A 44 12.51 0.64 -6.97
CA THR A 44 13.04 -0.61 -6.41
C THR A 44 14.51 -0.42 -6.07
N LYS A 45 14.97 -1.02 -4.98
CA LYS A 45 16.39 -1.01 -4.60
C LYS A 45 17.18 -2.03 -5.44
N ASP A 46 17.78 -3.03 -4.81
CA ASP A 46 18.80 -3.89 -5.43
C ASP A 46 18.25 -4.87 -6.47
N SER A 47 16.96 -5.18 -6.42
CA SER A 47 16.31 -6.13 -7.34
C SER A 47 14.88 -5.71 -7.70
N PRO A 48 14.34 -6.21 -8.83
CA PRO A 48 12.91 -6.14 -9.09
C PRO A 48 12.11 -6.76 -7.94
N ILE A 49 10.88 -6.29 -7.75
CA ILE A 49 9.94 -6.81 -6.77
C ILE A 49 8.76 -7.46 -7.48
N GLU A 50 8.24 -8.55 -6.93
CA GLU A 50 7.02 -9.21 -7.41
C GLU A 50 5.76 -8.72 -6.68
N LYS A 51 5.94 -8.10 -5.50
CA LYS A 51 4.86 -7.68 -4.60
C LYS A 51 5.21 -6.37 -3.91
N LEU A 52 4.22 -5.48 -3.77
CA LEU A 52 4.32 -4.25 -3.00
C LEU A 52 3.13 -4.17 -2.05
N GLU A 53 3.39 -4.19 -0.74
CA GLU A 53 2.35 -4.03 0.27
C GLU A 53 2.23 -2.56 0.68
N LEU A 54 1.00 -2.02 0.60
CA LEU A 54 0.65 -0.67 0.98
C LEU A 54 -0.31 -0.71 2.17
N ASN A 55 -0.04 0.12 3.18
CA ASN A 55 -0.98 0.32 4.28
C ASN A 55 -2.28 0.92 3.73
N CYS A 56 -3.40 0.27 4.04
CA CYS A 56 -4.70 0.60 3.51
C CYS A 56 -5.76 0.28 4.56
N LYS A 57 -6.16 1.28 5.36
CA LYS A 57 -7.12 1.07 6.45
C LYS A 57 -8.45 1.75 6.14
N ASP A 58 -9.53 0.97 6.20
CA ASP A 58 -10.91 1.44 6.06
C ASP A 58 -11.15 2.25 4.78
N LEU A 59 -10.56 1.82 3.66
CA LEU A 59 -10.73 2.44 2.35
C LEU A 59 -11.56 1.56 1.41
N GLU A 60 -12.42 2.20 0.62
CA GLU A 60 -13.07 1.55 -0.51
C GLU A 60 -12.17 1.64 -1.75
N ILE A 61 -11.53 0.52 -2.11
CA ILE A 61 -10.66 0.47 -3.29
C ILE A 61 -11.51 0.40 -4.56
N ARG A 62 -11.44 1.46 -5.37
CA ARG A 62 -12.15 1.56 -6.65
C ARG A 62 -11.36 0.99 -7.82
N ALA A 63 -10.05 1.23 -7.84
CA ALA A 63 -9.15 0.74 -8.87
C ALA A 63 -7.69 0.82 -8.39
N VAL A 64 -6.86 -0.09 -8.91
CA VAL A 64 -5.41 -0.08 -8.74
C VAL A 64 -4.79 -0.32 -10.12
N SER A 65 -3.74 0.42 -10.45
CA SER A 65 -3.00 0.22 -11.68
C SER A 65 -1.53 0.60 -11.51
N CYS A 66 -0.69 0.03 -12.36
CA CYS A 66 0.72 0.36 -12.46
C CYS A 66 1.02 0.82 -13.89
N PHE A 67 1.84 1.85 -14.04
CA PHE A 67 2.19 2.37 -15.37
C PHE A 67 3.14 1.44 -16.14
N GLN A 68 4.00 0.70 -15.44
CA GLN A 68 5.09 -0.07 -16.05
C GLN A 68 4.70 -1.50 -16.43
N SER A 69 3.66 -2.05 -15.79
CA SER A 69 3.26 -3.44 -15.98
C SER A 69 1.79 -3.65 -15.61
N GLU A 70 1.19 -4.72 -16.13
CA GLU A 70 -0.08 -5.21 -15.62
C GLU A 70 0.11 -5.69 -14.17
N VAL A 71 -0.91 -5.45 -13.34
CA VAL A 71 -0.91 -5.82 -11.92
C VAL A 71 -2.26 -6.40 -11.56
N SER A 72 -2.25 -7.42 -10.70
CA SER A 72 -3.41 -7.82 -9.92
C SER A 72 -3.28 -7.23 -8.52
N TYR A 73 -4.39 -7.01 -7.83
CA TYR A 73 -4.35 -6.55 -6.45
C TYR A 73 -5.30 -7.33 -5.55
N ARG A 74 -5.00 -7.37 -4.25
CA ARG A 74 -5.85 -7.90 -3.19
C ARG A 74 -5.89 -6.92 -2.03
N TYR A 75 -7.09 -6.56 -1.59
CA TYR A 75 -7.26 -5.83 -0.33
C TYR A 75 -7.55 -6.80 0.82
N ARG A 76 -6.61 -6.91 1.77
CA ARG A 76 -6.75 -7.65 3.02
C ARG A 76 -7.28 -6.72 4.11
N THR A 77 -8.61 -6.62 4.21
CA THR A 77 -9.28 -5.69 5.15
C THR A 77 -8.88 -5.94 6.60
N ASP A 78 -8.79 -7.20 7.03
CA ASP A 78 -8.41 -7.57 8.42
C ASP A 78 -6.98 -7.12 8.78
N ASP A 79 -6.10 -7.07 7.78
CA ASP A 79 -4.71 -6.66 7.96
C ASP A 79 -4.49 -5.17 7.72
N ALA A 80 -5.47 -4.49 7.12
CA ALA A 80 -5.36 -3.16 6.56
C ALA A 80 -4.21 -3.05 5.53
N ILE A 81 -4.09 -4.03 4.63
CA ILE A 81 -3.04 -4.09 3.60
C ILE A 81 -3.64 -4.24 2.20
N LEU A 82 -3.21 -3.39 1.28
CA LEU A 82 -3.38 -3.55 -0.16
C LEU A 82 -2.09 -4.12 -0.75
N GLU A 83 -2.19 -5.20 -1.52
CA GLU A 83 -1.04 -5.88 -2.14
C GLU A 83 -1.27 -6.25 -3.61
#